data_AF-A0A1Z4UZT2-F1
#
_entry.id   AF-A0A1Z4UZT2-F1
#
_cell.length_a   1.000
_cell.length_b   1.000
_cell.length_c   1.000
_cell.angle_alpha   90.00
_cell.angle_beta   90.00
_cell.angle_gamma   90.00
#
_symmetry.space_group_name_H-M   'P 1'
#
loop_
_entity.id
_entity.type
_entity.pdbx_description
1 polymer ?
#
loop_
_entity_poly.entity_id
_entity_poly.type
_entity_poly.pdbx_seq_one_letter_code
_entity_poly.pdbx_strand_id
1 'polypeptide(L)'
;MFPASVVKKIDENLKYIVEKIEAENSGLLVLAARQFGYTVTQNSLELTIKESRKFNVLEEFIIRAGMEFNPPPTANDLASILGLDSVFVKSTIANLQSLQTLADTSQITVTVEGSLFYAQGSVPKPSYSIQIYAITDNLAGKITFQYESFEDVVIKQPDLAEFVNIEAKITAISRLQLADIQEIIQSCNLPLHVPTEGKFVTDFKVKGIAQTIERNISLFVIFDENLNKLNIEIRSGQEILEAATKKIEELYNDKKISLEELCQLSEETIHLKSNPDY
;
A
#
# COMPACT_ATOMS: atom_id res chain seq x y z
N MET A 1 -42.85 -21.37 -22.65
CA MET A 1 -43.06 -21.70 -21.23
C MET A 1 -41.98 -20.96 -20.49
N PHE A 2 -42.30 -19.93 -19.69
CA PHE A 2 -41.28 -19.15 -18.98
C PHE A 2 -40.65 -20.05 -17.92
N PRO A 3 -39.31 -20.20 -17.86
CA PRO A 3 -38.70 -20.95 -16.78
C PRO A 3 -39.08 -20.28 -15.46
N ALA A 4 -39.37 -21.09 -14.44
CA ALA A 4 -39.78 -20.62 -13.13
C ALA A 4 -38.85 -19.49 -12.66
N SER A 5 -39.45 -18.40 -12.17
CA SER A 5 -38.71 -17.27 -11.60
C SER A 5 -37.74 -17.80 -10.54
N VAL A 6 -36.45 -17.83 -10.87
CA VAL A 6 -35.41 -18.18 -9.90
C VAL A 6 -35.49 -17.18 -8.75
N VAL A 7 -35.71 -17.69 -7.53
CA VAL A 7 -35.71 -16.85 -6.33
C VAL A 7 -34.26 -16.47 -6.03
N LYS A 8 -33.84 -15.30 -6.54
CA LYS A 8 -32.50 -14.76 -6.28
C LYS A 8 -32.31 -14.55 -4.77
N LYS A 9 -31.15 -14.94 -4.25
CA LYS A 9 -30.76 -14.72 -2.85
C LYS A 9 -29.79 -13.54 -2.78
N ILE A 10 -30.35 -12.33 -2.67
CA ILE A 10 -29.60 -11.08 -2.70
C ILE A 10 -29.83 -10.34 -1.39
N ASP A 11 -28.75 -10.05 -0.67
CA ASP A 11 -28.80 -9.17 0.50
C ASP A 11 -29.25 -7.77 0.09
N GLU A 12 -30.10 -7.15 0.91
CA GLU A 12 -30.76 -5.87 0.60
C GLU A 12 -29.78 -4.75 0.21
N ASN A 13 -28.62 -4.71 0.85
CA ASN A 13 -27.59 -3.70 0.62
C ASN A 13 -26.77 -3.93 -0.65
N LEU A 14 -26.91 -5.07 -1.33
CA LEU A 14 -26.21 -5.38 -2.58
C LEU A 14 -27.09 -5.22 -3.82
N LYS A 15 -28.40 -4.98 -3.66
CA LYS A 15 -29.35 -4.82 -4.78
C LYS A 15 -28.90 -3.81 -5.82
N TYR A 16 -28.44 -2.64 -5.37
CA TYR A 16 -27.93 -1.59 -6.28
C TYR A 16 -26.74 -2.06 -7.13
N ILE A 17 -25.83 -2.85 -6.56
CA ILE A 17 -24.66 -3.38 -7.28
C ILE A 17 -25.13 -4.45 -8.28
N VAL A 18 -26.06 -5.32 -7.88
CA VAL A 18 -26.65 -6.33 -8.77
C VAL A 18 -27.33 -5.68 -9.97
N GLU A 19 -28.19 -4.69 -9.76
CA GLU A 19 -28.86 -3.95 -10.83
C GLU A 19 -27.84 -3.33 -11.81
N LYS A 20 -26.75 -2.77 -11.28
CA LYS A 20 -25.68 -2.21 -12.09
C LYS A 20 -24.97 -3.27 -12.95
N ILE A 21 -24.61 -4.42 -12.36
CA ILE A 21 -23.96 -5.53 -13.09
C ILE A 21 -24.83 -6.00 -14.27
N GLU A 22 -26.11 -6.24 -14.01
CA GLU A 22 -27.07 -6.75 -15.01
C GLU A 22 -27.42 -5.71 -16.08
N ALA A 23 -27.45 -4.42 -15.72
CA ALA A 23 -27.74 -3.33 -16.66
C ALA A 23 -26.53 -3.00 -17.57
N GLU A 24 -25.32 -3.07 -17.05
CA GLU A 24 -24.09 -2.76 -17.80
C GLU A 24 -23.67 -3.90 -18.74
N ASN A 25 -24.07 -5.14 -18.45
CA ASN A 25 -23.66 -6.32 -19.23
C ASN A 25 -24.87 -7.16 -19.63
N SER A 26 -25.38 -6.91 -20.84
CA SER A 26 -26.46 -7.72 -21.42
C SER A 26 -25.99 -9.18 -21.56
N GLY A 27 -26.53 -10.06 -20.72
CA GLY A 27 -26.19 -11.50 -20.67
C GLY A 27 -25.58 -11.97 -19.35
N LEU A 28 -25.33 -11.06 -18.39
CA LEU A 28 -25.02 -11.46 -17.02
C LEU A 28 -26.29 -11.48 -16.16
N LEU A 29 -26.45 -12.55 -15.40
CA LEU A 29 -27.53 -12.73 -14.43
C LEU A 29 -26.95 -13.06 -13.06
N VAL A 30 -27.19 -12.21 -12.07
CA VAL A 30 -26.79 -12.50 -10.68
C VAL A 30 -27.82 -13.44 -10.05
N LEU A 31 -27.35 -14.61 -9.62
CA LEU A 31 -28.16 -15.64 -8.97
C LEU A 31 -28.20 -15.46 -7.45
N ALA A 32 -27.07 -15.06 -6.86
CA ALA A 32 -26.98 -14.72 -5.45
C ALA A 32 -25.96 -13.60 -5.21
N ALA A 33 -26.18 -12.84 -4.15
CA ALA A 33 -25.24 -11.84 -3.64
C ALA A 33 -25.37 -11.78 -2.12
N ARG A 34 -24.28 -12.06 -1.40
CA ARG A 34 -24.27 -12.08 0.07
C ARG A 34 -23.05 -11.34 0.61
N GLN A 35 -23.22 -10.63 1.72
CA GLN A 35 -22.13 -9.94 2.41
C GLN A 35 -21.60 -10.80 3.57
N PHE A 36 -20.29 -10.77 3.75
CA PHE A 36 -19.59 -11.47 4.82
C PHE A 36 -18.63 -10.54 5.54
N GLY A 37 -18.47 -10.77 6.84
CA GLY A 37 -17.32 -10.31 7.59
C GLY A 37 -16.13 -11.22 7.35
N TYR A 38 -14.93 -10.67 7.36
CA TYR A 38 -13.68 -11.41 7.46
C TYR A 38 -12.65 -10.55 8.19
N THR A 39 -11.56 -11.15 8.66
CA THR A 39 -10.55 -10.43 9.43
C THR A 39 -9.27 -10.17 8.62
N VAL A 40 -8.69 -8.99 8.84
CA VAL A 40 -7.35 -8.62 8.39
C VAL A 40 -6.46 -8.31 9.60
N THR A 41 -5.15 -8.41 9.42
CA THR A 41 -4.20 -8.07 10.49
C THR A 41 -3.55 -6.71 10.21
N GLN A 42 -3.68 -5.78 11.15
CA GLN A 42 -3.06 -4.46 11.11
C GLN A 42 -1.84 -4.40 12.04
N ASN A 43 -0.73 -3.89 11.53
CA ASN A 43 0.48 -3.62 12.30
C ASN A 43 0.86 -2.15 12.17
N SER A 44 1.34 -1.54 13.24
CA SER A 44 1.98 -0.22 13.18
C SER A 44 3.45 -0.39 12.78
N LEU A 45 3.92 0.37 11.81
CA LEU A 45 5.31 0.40 11.37
C LEU A 45 5.87 1.80 11.52
N GLU A 46 7.04 1.90 12.13
CA GLU A 46 7.89 3.09 12.10
C GLU A 46 8.96 2.89 11.03
N LEU A 47 8.96 3.75 10.01
CA LEU A 47 9.97 3.78 8.96
C LEU A 47 11.00 4.86 9.26
N THR A 48 12.28 4.56 9.04
CA THR A 48 13.34 5.56 9.03
C THR A 48 13.62 5.97 7.59
N ILE A 49 13.54 7.27 7.32
CA ILE A 49 13.73 7.84 5.99
C ILE A 49 14.97 8.72 6.00
N LYS A 50 15.83 8.51 4.99
CA LYS A 50 16.94 9.39 4.64
C LYS A 50 16.64 10.06 3.31
N GLU A 51 16.77 11.38 3.28
CA GLU A 51 16.57 12.19 2.08
C GLU A 51 17.82 12.99 1.77
N SER A 52 17.98 13.31 0.50
CA SER A 52 18.82 14.42 0.06
C SER A 52 17.94 15.52 -0.53
N ARG A 53 18.45 16.74 -0.59
CA ARG A 53 17.83 17.84 -1.35
C ARG A 53 18.88 18.51 -2.20
N LYS A 54 18.45 19.32 -3.18
CA LYS A 54 19.37 20.20 -3.89
C LYS A 54 20.01 21.21 -2.93
N PHE A 55 21.25 21.59 -3.21
CA PHE A 55 21.85 22.74 -2.56
C PHE A 55 20.98 23.98 -2.78
N ASN A 56 20.92 24.83 -1.77
CA ASN A 56 20.56 26.22 -2.04
C ASN A 56 21.78 26.97 -2.62
N VAL A 57 21.53 28.13 -3.22
CA VAL A 57 22.57 28.94 -3.88
C VAL A 57 23.73 29.27 -2.94
N LEU A 58 23.46 29.56 -1.67
CA LEU A 58 24.51 29.90 -0.70
C LEU A 58 25.35 28.69 -0.31
N GLU A 59 24.73 27.54 -0.08
CA GLU A 59 25.44 26.29 0.26
C GLU A 59 26.33 25.83 -0.88
N GLU A 60 25.82 25.87 -2.11
CA GLU A 60 26.60 25.55 -3.30
C GLU A 60 27.80 26.47 -3.43
N PHE A 61 27.59 27.77 -3.22
CA PHE A 61 28.67 28.77 -3.27
C PHE A 61 29.71 28.54 -2.17
N ILE A 62 29.29 28.26 -0.93
CA ILE A 62 30.19 27.97 0.20
C ILE A 62 31.07 26.75 -0.10
N ILE A 63 30.47 25.65 -0.56
CA ILE A 63 31.21 24.42 -0.88
C ILE A 63 32.16 24.66 -2.04
N ARG A 64 31.68 25.30 -3.11
CA ARG A 64 32.50 25.66 -4.27
C ARG A 64 33.68 26.55 -3.87
N ALA A 65 33.45 27.52 -2.99
CA ALA A 65 34.50 28.38 -2.47
C ALA A 65 35.57 27.58 -1.68
N GLY A 66 35.14 26.62 -0.86
CA GLY A 66 36.06 25.70 -0.18
C GLY A 66 36.89 24.82 -1.11
N MET A 67 36.41 24.57 -2.34
CA MET A 67 37.12 23.78 -3.36
C MET A 67 38.01 24.62 -4.28
N GLU A 68 37.58 25.84 -4.63
CA GLU A 68 38.21 26.66 -5.68
C GLU A 68 39.22 27.68 -5.15
N PHE A 69 39.05 28.19 -3.93
CA PHE A 69 39.99 29.17 -3.36
C PHE A 69 41.17 28.47 -2.68
N ASN A 70 42.36 29.05 -2.84
CA ASN A 70 43.58 28.60 -2.17
C ASN A 70 44.35 29.81 -1.59
N PRO A 71 44.41 29.98 -0.26
CA PRO A 71 43.86 29.09 0.77
C PRO A 71 42.33 29.14 0.84
N PRO A 72 41.67 28.11 1.39
CA PRO A 72 40.22 28.11 1.58
C PRO A 72 39.77 29.28 2.49
N PRO A 73 38.66 29.98 2.16
CA PRO A 73 38.22 31.15 2.88
C PRO A 73 37.59 30.77 4.21
N THR A 74 37.51 31.75 5.11
CA THR A 74 36.71 31.66 6.34
C THR A 74 35.29 32.19 6.12
N ALA A 75 34.41 31.94 7.09
CA ALA A 75 33.05 32.49 7.06
C ALA A 75 33.00 34.03 6.95
N ASN A 76 33.95 34.72 7.60
CA ASN A 76 34.00 36.19 7.57
C ASN A 76 34.46 36.69 6.20
N ASP A 77 35.39 35.99 5.55
CA ASP A 77 35.87 36.34 4.20
C ASP A 77 34.72 36.25 3.19
N LEU A 78 33.97 35.14 3.22
CA LEU A 78 32.80 34.97 2.35
C LEU A 78 31.70 35.99 2.64
N ALA A 79 31.40 36.28 3.91
CA ALA A 79 30.42 37.30 4.26
C ALA A 79 30.80 38.68 3.70
N SER A 80 32.08 39.04 3.80
CA SER A 80 32.60 40.30 3.25
C SER A 80 32.53 40.35 1.72
N ILE A 81 32.87 39.24 1.03
CA ILE A 81 32.85 39.16 -0.44
C ILE A 81 31.41 39.26 -0.97
N LEU A 82 30.47 38.60 -0.30
CA LEU A 82 29.06 38.53 -0.72
C LEU A 82 28.23 39.73 -0.24
N GLY A 83 28.77 40.59 0.63
CA GLY A 83 28.02 41.68 1.27
C GLY A 83 26.89 41.17 2.17
N LEU A 84 27.05 39.99 2.76
CA LEU A 84 26.06 39.33 3.62
C LEU A 84 26.42 39.49 5.10
N ASP A 85 25.44 39.35 5.98
CA ASP A 85 25.69 39.25 7.41
C ASP A 85 26.51 37.98 7.73
N SER A 86 27.61 38.15 8.46
CA SER A 86 28.48 37.04 8.88
C SER A 86 27.75 35.97 9.71
N VAL A 87 26.69 36.33 10.43
CA VAL A 87 25.87 35.38 11.21
C VAL A 87 25.18 34.39 10.27
N PHE A 88 24.69 34.85 9.12
CA PHE A 88 23.99 34.01 8.14
C PHE A 88 24.93 33.04 7.41
N VAL A 89 26.14 33.50 7.08
CA VAL A 89 27.16 32.63 6.47
C VAL A 89 27.65 31.58 7.49
N LYS A 90 27.89 31.99 8.74
CA LYS A 90 28.31 31.08 9.82
C LYS A 90 27.26 30.01 10.12
N SER A 91 25.98 30.37 10.18
CA SER A 91 24.91 29.39 10.43
C SER A 91 24.79 28.37 9.30
N THR A 92 24.97 28.81 8.04
CA THR A 92 24.96 27.91 6.89
C THR A 92 26.15 26.95 6.91
N ILE A 93 27.35 27.42 7.23
CA ILE A 93 28.54 26.58 7.39
C ILE A 93 28.35 25.56 8.52
N ALA A 94 27.85 26.00 9.68
CA ALA A 94 27.59 25.11 10.81
C ALA A 94 26.59 23.99 10.45
N ASN A 95 25.54 24.32 9.68
CA ASN A 95 24.62 23.31 9.17
C ASN A 95 25.33 22.31 8.25
N LEU A 96 26.11 22.78 7.28
CA LEU A 96 26.87 21.89 6.38
C LEU A 96 27.92 21.03 7.12
N GLN A 97 28.50 21.53 8.21
CA GLN A 97 29.39 20.77 9.10
C GLN A 97 28.63 19.68 9.88
N SER A 98 27.45 20.01 10.43
CA SER A 98 26.60 19.00 11.10
C SER A 98 26.12 17.90 10.16
N LEU A 99 25.99 18.23 8.87
CA LEU A 99 25.68 17.29 7.79
C LEU A 99 26.93 16.60 7.21
N GLN A 100 28.10 16.80 7.83
CA GLN A 100 29.40 16.23 7.45
C GLN A 100 29.82 16.54 6.00
N THR A 101 29.22 17.56 5.39
CA THR A 101 29.57 18.05 4.05
C THR A 101 30.83 18.92 4.11
N LEU A 102 31.04 19.63 5.23
CA LEU A 102 32.25 20.39 5.55
C LEU A 102 32.92 19.82 6.81
N ALA A 103 34.24 19.98 6.91
CA ALA A 103 34.97 19.67 8.13
C ALA A 103 34.71 20.72 9.22
N ASP A 104 34.78 20.32 10.49
CA ASP A 104 34.62 21.20 11.65
C ASP A 104 35.89 22.04 11.89
N THR A 105 36.16 22.96 10.95
CA THR A 105 37.31 23.86 10.95
C THR A 105 36.87 25.29 10.63
N SER A 106 37.69 26.27 11.00
CA SER A 106 37.41 27.70 10.72
C SER A 106 37.53 28.05 9.23
N GLN A 107 38.44 27.38 8.52
CA GLN A 107 38.52 27.40 7.07
C GLN A 107 37.49 26.43 6.48
N ILE A 108 36.85 26.85 5.39
CA ILE A 108 35.84 26.04 4.70
C ILE A 108 36.54 24.91 3.96
N THR A 109 36.61 23.74 4.60
CA THR A 109 37.23 22.55 4.02
C THR A 109 36.15 21.53 3.70
N VAL A 110 36.03 21.15 2.42
CA VAL A 110 35.04 20.17 1.97
C VAL A 110 35.51 18.75 2.30
N THR A 111 34.63 17.92 2.84
CA THR A 111 34.96 16.51 3.13
C THR A 111 34.90 15.65 1.86
N VAL A 112 35.36 14.40 1.95
CA VAL A 112 35.20 13.43 0.85
C VAL A 112 33.72 13.22 0.53
N GLU A 113 32.88 13.06 1.56
CA GLU A 113 31.43 12.91 1.41
C GLU A 113 30.79 14.17 0.83
N GLY A 114 31.19 15.36 1.30
CA GLY A 114 30.70 16.63 0.76
C GLY A 114 31.05 16.84 -0.71
N SER A 115 32.22 16.37 -1.15
CA SER A 115 32.64 16.44 -2.56
C SER A 115 31.78 15.52 -3.46
N LEU A 116 31.42 14.33 -2.96
CA LEU A 116 30.54 13.40 -3.67
C LEU A 116 29.12 13.97 -3.81
N PHE A 117 28.60 14.56 -2.73
CA PHE A 117 27.31 15.24 -2.70
C PHE A 117 27.28 16.47 -3.62
N TYR A 118 28.35 17.27 -3.62
CA TYR A 118 28.55 18.38 -4.55
C TYR A 118 28.47 17.95 -6.01
N ALA A 119 29.18 16.88 -6.39
CA ALA A 119 29.14 16.33 -7.75
C ALA A 119 27.75 15.84 -8.17
N GLN A 120 26.91 15.44 -7.19
CA GLN A 120 25.53 15.02 -7.41
C GLN A 120 24.52 16.19 -7.33
N GLY A 121 24.98 17.40 -7.01
CA GLY A 121 24.13 18.57 -6.82
C GLY A 121 23.17 18.47 -5.64
N SER A 122 23.51 17.68 -4.62
CA SER A 122 22.62 17.38 -3.49
C SER A 122 23.34 17.50 -2.14
N VAL A 123 22.58 17.74 -1.07
CA VAL A 123 23.03 17.76 0.32
C VAL A 123 22.15 16.79 1.13
N PRO A 124 22.73 15.99 2.04
CA PRO A 124 21.93 15.10 2.89
C PRO A 124 21.04 15.92 3.83
N LYS A 125 19.85 15.41 4.12
CA LYS A 125 19.04 15.84 5.27
C LYS A 125 19.28 14.89 6.44
N PRO A 126 19.06 15.36 7.69
CA PRO A 126 18.95 14.45 8.82
C PRO A 126 17.86 13.41 8.56
N SER A 127 18.11 12.16 8.93
CA SER A 127 17.09 11.13 8.86
C SER A 127 15.93 11.47 9.79
N TYR A 128 14.72 11.09 9.40
CA TYR A 128 13.52 11.25 10.20
C TYR A 128 12.67 9.98 10.18
N SER A 129 11.83 9.82 11.18
CA SER A 129 10.94 8.67 11.29
C SER A 129 9.50 9.04 10.96
N ILE A 130 8.78 8.13 10.31
CA ILE A 130 7.35 8.25 10.05
C ILE A 130 6.63 6.97 10.46
N GLN A 131 5.43 7.11 11.02
CA GLN A 131 4.57 5.98 11.31
C GLN A 131 3.58 5.75 10.17
N ILE A 132 3.42 4.49 9.78
CA ILE A 132 2.40 4.01 8.84
C ILE A 132 1.78 2.72 9.37
N TYR A 133 0.77 2.21 8.69
CA TYR A 133 0.11 0.95 9.01
C TYR A 133 0.27 -0.03 7.88
N ALA A 134 0.54 -1.28 8.23
CA ALA A 134 0.56 -2.40 7.31
C ALA A 134 -0.64 -3.30 7.56
N ILE A 135 -1.36 -3.58 6.48
CA ILE A 135 -2.54 -4.43 6.46
C ILE A 135 -2.16 -5.73 5.76
N THR A 136 -2.25 -6.83 6.49
CA THR A 136 -2.09 -8.18 5.95
C THR A 136 -3.47 -8.77 5.68
N ASP A 137 -3.78 -8.96 4.40
CA ASP A 137 -5.04 -9.53 3.94
C ASP A 137 -4.80 -10.93 3.38
N ASN A 138 -5.09 -11.96 4.18
CA ASN A 138 -4.91 -13.37 3.81
C ASN A 138 -5.94 -13.88 2.79
N LEU A 139 -7.05 -13.15 2.62
CA LEU A 139 -8.04 -13.47 1.60
C LEU A 139 -7.54 -13.01 0.23
N ALA A 140 -7.07 -11.76 0.12
CA ALA A 140 -6.47 -11.23 -1.09
C ALA A 140 -5.01 -11.66 -1.31
N GLY A 141 -4.36 -12.24 -0.31
CA GLY A 141 -2.98 -12.74 -0.41
C GLY A 141 -1.92 -11.62 -0.52
N LYS A 142 -2.21 -10.41 -0.01
CA LYS A 142 -1.32 -9.25 -0.14
C LYS A 142 -1.11 -8.50 1.17
N ILE A 143 0.00 -7.78 1.24
CA ILE A 143 0.26 -6.76 2.26
C ILE A 143 0.16 -5.40 1.59
N THR A 144 -0.58 -4.47 2.19
CA THR A 144 -0.66 -3.08 1.73
C THR A 144 -0.29 -2.14 2.86
N PHE A 145 0.28 -0.99 2.50
CA PHE A 145 0.65 0.07 3.43
C PHE A 145 -0.21 1.31 3.24
N GLN A 146 -0.53 1.99 4.35
CA GLN A 146 -1.34 3.19 4.37
C GLN A 146 -0.97 4.09 5.55
N TYR A 147 -1.27 5.38 5.45
CA TYR A 147 -0.98 6.35 6.51
C TYR A 147 -1.94 6.25 7.69
N GLU A 148 -3.21 5.97 7.42
CA GLU A 148 -4.27 5.95 8.42
C GLU A 148 -4.53 4.52 8.89
N SER A 149 -4.77 4.36 10.19
CA SER A 149 -5.22 3.07 10.73
C SER A 149 -6.65 2.79 10.27
N PHE A 150 -6.98 1.53 10.05
CA PHE A 150 -8.38 1.15 10.03
C PHE A 150 -9.02 1.35 11.40
N GLU A 151 -10.26 1.82 11.35
CA GLU A 151 -11.16 1.82 12.49
C GLU A 151 -11.61 0.40 12.78
N ASP A 152 -11.72 0.07 14.07
CA ASP A 152 -12.31 -1.17 14.53
C ASP A 152 -13.84 -1.00 14.49
N VAL A 153 -14.48 -1.63 13.50
CA VAL A 153 -15.92 -1.54 13.28
C VAL A 153 -16.52 -2.91 13.54
N VAL A 154 -17.57 -2.94 14.36
CA VAL A 154 -18.33 -4.18 14.61
C VAL A 154 -19.15 -4.53 13.37
N ILE A 155 -18.82 -5.66 12.76
CA ILE A 155 -19.53 -6.20 11.60
C ILE A 155 -20.59 -7.19 12.09
N LYS A 156 -21.83 -7.04 11.59
CA LYS A 156 -22.97 -7.90 11.98
C LYS A 156 -23.24 -9.03 10.98
N GLN A 157 -22.46 -9.07 9.90
CA GLN A 157 -22.52 -10.05 8.85
C GLN A 157 -21.97 -11.40 9.34
N PRO A 158 -22.38 -12.52 8.73
CA PRO A 158 -21.78 -13.82 8.99
C PRO A 158 -20.26 -13.79 8.71
N ASP A 159 -19.48 -14.51 9.52
CA ASP A 159 -18.04 -14.63 9.31
C ASP A 159 -17.76 -15.61 8.15
N LEU A 160 -17.01 -15.16 7.15
CA LEU A 160 -16.58 -15.98 6.03
C LEU A 160 -15.76 -17.19 6.50
N ALA A 161 -15.02 -17.07 7.61
CA ALA A 161 -14.18 -18.14 8.14
C ALA A 161 -15.00 -19.36 8.63
N GLU A 162 -16.30 -19.20 8.89
CA GLU A 162 -17.21 -20.32 9.20
C GLU A 162 -17.42 -21.24 7.99
N PHE A 163 -17.25 -20.71 6.77
CA PHE A 163 -17.50 -21.41 5.51
C PHE A 163 -16.22 -21.72 4.74
N VAL A 164 -15.18 -20.92 4.94
CA VAL A 164 -13.95 -20.96 4.13
C VAL A 164 -12.73 -20.95 5.04
N ASN A 165 -11.88 -21.98 4.93
CA ASN A 165 -10.60 -21.97 5.63
C ASN A 165 -9.58 -21.05 4.91
N ILE A 166 -9.40 -19.84 5.44
CA ILE A 166 -8.46 -18.85 4.93
C ILE A 166 -7.11 -19.06 5.61
N GLU A 167 -6.28 -19.95 5.06
CA GLU A 167 -4.92 -20.16 5.57
C GLU A 167 -4.08 -18.89 5.49
N ALA A 168 -3.33 -18.61 6.57
CA ALA A 168 -2.33 -17.55 6.61
C ALA A 168 -1.10 -17.94 5.79
N LYS A 169 -1.09 -17.57 4.50
CA LYS A 169 0.03 -17.84 3.58
C LYS A 169 1.05 -16.70 3.52
N ILE A 170 0.70 -15.54 4.09
CA ILE A 170 1.54 -14.35 3.99
C ILE A 170 2.59 -14.36 5.10
N THR A 171 3.83 -14.04 4.73
CA THR A 171 4.92 -13.91 5.70
C THR A 171 4.64 -12.75 6.64
N ALA A 172 4.77 -12.99 7.95
CA ALA A 172 4.58 -11.94 8.96
C ALA A 172 5.52 -10.76 8.69
N ILE A 173 5.01 -9.53 8.86
CA ILE A 173 5.77 -8.30 8.58
C ILE A 173 7.10 -8.24 9.36
N SER A 174 7.13 -8.79 10.58
CA SER A 174 8.33 -8.87 11.41
C SER A 174 9.46 -9.75 10.82
N ARG A 175 9.16 -10.55 9.79
CA ARG A 175 10.12 -11.42 9.10
C ARG A 175 10.51 -10.90 7.71
N LEU A 176 9.88 -9.83 7.24
CA LEU A 176 10.24 -9.21 5.96
C LEU A 176 11.63 -8.56 6.05
N GLN A 177 12.28 -8.45 4.91
CA GLN A 177 13.53 -7.70 4.77
C GLN A 177 13.23 -6.26 4.35
N LEU A 178 14.20 -5.36 4.53
CA LEU A 178 14.07 -3.95 4.13
C LEU A 178 13.69 -3.82 2.64
N ALA A 179 14.23 -4.67 1.77
CA ALA A 179 13.92 -4.68 0.34
C ALA A 179 12.43 -4.97 0.09
N ASP A 180 11.84 -5.93 0.80
CA ASP A 180 10.41 -6.25 0.68
C ASP A 180 9.55 -5.05 1.11
N ILE A 181 9.93 -4.38 2.20
CA ILE A 181 9.24 -3.16 2.67
C ILE A 181 9.31 -2.05 1.63
N GLN A 182 10.47 -1.84 1.01
CA GLN A 182 10.66 -0.83 -0.04
C GLN A 182 9.80 -1.13 -1.27
N GLU A 183 9.73 -2.38 -1.70
CA GLU A 183 8.90 -2.82 -2.83
C GLU A 183 7.41 -2.64 -2.55
N ILE A 184 6.94 -3.00 -1.35
CA ILE A 184 5.54 -2.81 -0.95
C ILE A 184 5.18 -1.32 -0.91
N ILE A 185 6.07 -0.45 -0.39
CA ILE A 185 5.86 1.01 -0.38
C ILE A 185 5.66 1.54 -1.80
N GLN A 186 6.49 1.09 -2.75
CA GLN A 186 6.41 1.51 -4.15
C GLN A 186 5.14 0.98 -4.82
N SER A 187 4.77 -0.28 -4.60
CA SER A 187 3.54 -0.85 -5.19
C SER A 187 2.27 -0.22 -4.61
N CYS A 188 2.31 0.27 -3.37
CA CYS A 188 1.23 1.05 -2.76
C CYS A 188 1.21 2.53 -3.19
N ASN A 189 2.13 2.97 -4.07
CA ASN A 189 2.28 4.36 -4.50
C ASN A 189 2.46 5.35 -3.33
N LEU A 190 3.09 4.92 -2.23
CA LEU A 190 3.39 5.81 -1.11
C LEU A 190 4.69 6.59 -1.41
N PRO A 191 4.70 7.93 -1.32
CA PRO A 191 5.87 8.77 -1.63
C PRO A 191 6.92 8.75 -0.49
N LEU A 192 7.26 7.56 0.00
CA LEU A 192 8.17 7.33 1.14
C LEU A 192 9.51 6.75 0.71
N HIS A 193 9.57 6.01 -0.40
CA HIS A 193 10.80 5.46 -0.99
C HIS A 193 10.86 5.78 -2.48
N VAL A 194 11.56 6.86 -2.83
CA VAL A 194 11.73 7.37 -4.20
C VAL A 194 13.22 7.56 -4.48
N PRO A 195 13.96 6.48 -4.82
CA PRO A 195 15.41 6.53 -5.06
C PRO A 195 15.83 7.58 -6.09
N THR A 196 15.03 7.78 -7.13
CA THR A 196 15.29 8.77 -8.20
C THR A 196 15.27 10.21 -7.71
N GLU A 197 14.59 10.48 -6.60
CA GLU A 197 14.53 11.79 -5.94
C GLU A 197 15.45 11.86 -4.71
N GLY A 198 16.27 10.83 -4.49
CA GLY A 198 17.20 10.77 -3.37
C GLY A 198 16.51 10.56 -2.02
N LYS A 199 15.30 9.97 -2.02
CA LYS A 199 14.52 9.64 -0.81
C LYS A 199 14.47 8.14 -0.60
N PHE A 200 14.96 7.67 0.54
CA PHE A 200 15.12 6.27 0.84
C PHE A 200 14.56 5.93 2.21
N VAL A 201 13.68 4.93 2.28
CA VAL A 201 13.49 4.15 3.50
C VAL A 201 14.73 3.31 3.77
N THR A 202 15.38 3.51 4.90
CA THR A 202 16.65 2.87 5.26
C THR A 202 16.55 1.88 6.41
N ASP A 203 15.47 1.95 7.19
CA ASP A 203 15.19 1.01 8.29
C ASP A 203 13.68 0.99 8.56
N PHE A 204 13.20 -0.07 9.21
CA PHE A 204 11.81 -0.18 9.64
C PHE A 204 11.69 -0.97 10.95
N LYS A 205 10.67 -0.63 11.75
CA LYS A 205 10.38 -1.29 13.02
C LYS A 205 8.89 -1.50 13.17
N VAL A 206 8.49 -2.74 13.47
CA VAL A 206 7.12 -3.04 13.87
C VAL A 206 6.90 -2.56 15.32
N LYS A 207 5.84 -1.80 15.55
CA LYS A 207 5.50 -1.21 16.84
C LYS A 207 4.22 -1.83 17.40
N GLY A 208 4.22 -2.05 18.71
CA GLY A 208 3.06 -2.56 19.43
C GLY A 208 2.72 -4.01 19.06
N ILE A 209 1.45 -4.36 19.29
CA ILE A 209 0.89 -5.68 19.02
C ILE A 209 0.05 -5.57 17.75
N ALA A 210 0.07 -6.61 16.92
CA ALA A 210 -0.81 -6.73 15.78
C ALA A 210 -2.29 -6.69 16.22
N GLN A 211 -3.10 -5.92 15.50
CA GLN A 211 -4.53 -5.82 15.71
C GLN A 211 -5.26 -6.66 14.66
N THR A 212 -6.28 -7.40 15.07
CA THR A 212 -7.21 -8.05 14.16
C THR A 212 -8.37 -7.10 13.91
N ILE A 213 -8.63 -6.77 12.65
CA ILE A 213 -9.68 -5.82 12.27
C ILE A 213 -10.69 -6.53 11.38
N GLU A 214 -11.97 -6.35 11.67
CA GLU A 214 -13.06 -6.89 10.84
C GLU A 214 -13.27 -6.01 9.60
N ARG A 215 -13.50 -6.66 8.46
CA ARG A 215 -13.76 -6.05 7.16
C ARG A 215 -14.91 -6.75 6.47
N ASN A 216 -15.62 -6.01 5.63
CA ASN A 216 -16.72 -6.53 4.82
C ASN A 216 -16.25 -6.86 3.41
N ILE A 217 -16.73 -7.98 2.89
CA ILE A 217 -16.68 -8.33 1.47
C ILE A 217 -18.06 -8.77 0.99
N SER A 218 -18.24 -8.76 -0.31
CA SER A 218 -19.47 -9.22 -0.97
C SER A 218 -19.12 -10.34 -1.93
N LEU A 219 -19.82 -11.46 -1.83
CA LEU A 219 -19.72 -12.59 -2.74
C LEU A 219 -20.91 -12.54 -3.69
N PHE A 220 -20.63 -12.57 -4.98
CA PHE A 220 -21.63 -12.65 -6.05
C PHE A 220 -21.48 -13.97 -6.80
N VAL A 221 -22.62 -14.60 -7.08
CA VAL A 221 -22.71 -15.76 -7.96
C VAL A 221 -23.41 -15.29 -9.23
N ILE A 222 -22.66 -15.23 -10.32
CA ILE A 222 -23.08 -14.64 -11.59
C ILE A 222 -23.10 -15.72 -12.65
N PHE A 223 -24.20 -15.82 -13.38
CA PHE A 223 -24.33 -16.68 -14.53
C PHE A 223 -24.19 -15.85 -15.80
N ASP A 224 -23.21 -16.22 -16.63
CA ASP A 224 -23.03 -15.66 -17.96
C ASP A 224 -23.82 -16.50 -18.97
N GLU A 225 -24.91 -15.94 -19.48
CA GLU A 225 -25.79 -16.60 -20.45
C GLU A 225 -25.12 -16.76 -21.82
N ASN A 226 -24.14 -15.91 -22.16
CA ASN A 226 -23.43 -16.00 -23.44
C ASN A 226 -22.42 -17.15 -23.44
N LEU A 227 -21.77 -17.38 -22.30
CA LEU A 227 -20.75 -18.42 -22.12
C LEU A 227 -21.32 -19.71 -21.51
N ASN A 228 -22.58 -19.70 -21.07
CA ASN A 228 -23.21 -20.76 -20.28
C ASN A 228 -22.33 -21.16 -19.08
N LYS A 229 -21.82 -20.17 -18.35
CA LYS A 229 -20.82 -20.36 -17.29
C LYS A 229 -21.23 -19.67 -16.00
N LEU A 230 -21.04 -20.35 -14.88
CA LEU A 230 -21.12 -19.77 -13.54
C LEU A 230 -19.76 -19.15 -13.16
N ASN A 231 -19.78 -17.90 -12.73
CA ASN A 231 -18.64 -17.16 -12.20
C ASN A 231 -18.93 -16.78 -10.74
N ILE A 232 -17.91 -16.83 -9.90
CA ILE A 232 -17.98 -16.33 -8.53
C ILE A 232 -17.14 -15.07 -8.50
N GLU A 233 -17.61 -14.01 -7.85
CA GLU A 233 -16.83 -12.80 -7.65
C GLU A 233 -16.82 -12.39 -6.19
N ILE A 234 -15.62 -12.10 -5.67
CA ILE A 234 -15.45 -11.46 -4.37
C ILE A 234 -15.15 -9.99 -4.60
N ARG A 235 -15.93 -9.12 -3.96
CA ARG A 235 -15.83 -7.66 -4.10
C ARG A 235 -15.65 -6.96 -2.77
N SER A 236 -14.90 -5.86 -2.80
CA SER A 236 -14.87 -4.85 -1.74
C SER A 236 -15.52 -3.57 -2.29
N GLY A 237 -16.79 -3.36 -1.93
CA GLY A 237 -17.60 -2.34 -2.59
C GLY A 237 -17.80 -2.68 -4.07
N GLN A 238 -17.33 -1.82 -4.98
CA GLN A 238 -17.43 -2.06 -6.42
C GLN A 238 -16.20 -2.78 -7.01
N GLU A 239 -15.08 -2.81 -6.30
CA GLU A 239 -13.82 -3.39 -6.77
C GLU A 239 -13.85 -4.91 -6.65
N ILE A 240 -13.49 -5.60 -7.74
CA ILE A 240 -13.30 -7.06 -7.75
C ILE A 240 -11.94 -7.37 -7.14
N LEU A 241 -11.94 -8.22 -6.12
CA LEU A 241 -10.73 -8.74 -5.50
C LEU A 241 -10.30 -10.00 -6.25
N GLU A 242 -9.55 -9.84 -7.35
CA GLU A 242 -9.16 -10.93 -8.26
C GLU A 242 -8.52 -12.13 -7.54
N ALA A 243 -7.57 -11.88 -6.64
CA ALA A 243 -6.88 -12.94 -5.91
C ALA A 243 -7.82 -13.70 -4.95
N ALA A 244 -8.73 -12.98 -4.29
CA ALA A 244 -9.74 -13.58 -3.42
C ALA A 244 -10.76 -14.38 -4.24
N THR A 245 -11.20 -13.82 -5.36
CA THR A 245 -12.12 -14.44 -6.31
C THR A 245 -11.56 -15.77 -6.80
N LYS A 246 -10.33 -15.77 -7.33
CA LYS A 246 -9.65 -16.98 -7.79
C LYS A 246 -9.53 -18.04 -6.69
N LYS A 247 -9.19 -17.62 -5.46
CA LYS A 247 -9.08 -18.54 -4.31
C LYS A 247 -10.42 -19.20 -3.99
N ILE A 248 -11.51 -18.44 -3.98
CA ILE A 248 -12.85 -18.98 -3.73
C ILE A 248 -13.29 -19.91 -4.87
N GLU A 249 -13.01 -19.55 -6.13
CA GLU A 249 -13.28 -20.42 -7.27
C GLU A 249 -12.50 -21.74 -7.21
N GLU A 250 -11.21 -21.70 -6.85
CA GLU A 250 -10.37 -22.89 -6.65
C GLU A 250 -10.97 -23.80 -5.57
N LEU A 251 -11.37 -23.22 -4.42
CA LEU A 251 -11.99 -23.98 -3.34
C LEU A 251 -13.34 -24.60 -3.74
N TYR A 252 -14.14 -23.87 -4.53
CA TYR A 252 -15.40 -24.38 -5.06
C TYR A 252 -15.19 -25.53 -6.05
N ASN A 253 -14.26 -25.37 -6.98
CA ASN A 253 -13.92 -26.40 -7.96
C ASN A 253 -13.34 -27.67 -7.31
N ASP A 254 -12.56 -27.50 -6.23
CA ASP A 254 -12.04 -28.58 -5.39
C ASP A 254 -13.11 -29.21 -4.48
N LYS A 255 -14.36 -28.72 -4.50
CA LYS A 255 -15.47 -29.15 -3.63
C LYS A 255 -15.17 -29.01 -2.13
N LYS A 256 -14.32 -28.04 -1.78
CA LYS A 256 -13.99 -27.70 -0.38
C LYS A 256 -15.00 -26.75 0.25
N ILE A 257 -15.81 -26.08 -0.58
CA ILE A 257 -16.88 -25.16 -0.17
C ILE A 257 -18.12 -25.42 -1.03
N SER A 258 -19.30 -25.11 -0.49
CA SER A 258 -20.59 -25.20 -1.19
C SER A 258 -21.25 -23.82 -1.35
N LEU A 259 -21.78 -23.54 -2.54
CA LEU A 259 -22.59 -22.34 -2.78
C LEU A 259 -23.96 -22.40 -2.09
N GLU A 260 -24.45 -23.58 -1.75
CA GLU A 260 -25.66 -23.72 -0.95
C GLU A 260 -25.41 -23.22 0.49
N GLU A 261 -24.28 -23.58 1.09
CA GLU A 261 -23.91 -23.13 2.44
C GLU A 261 -23.54 -21.65 2.46
N LEU A 262 -22.76 -21.20 1.46
CA LEU A 262 -22.33 -19.81 1.34
C LEU A 262 -23.47 -18.87 0.96
N CYS A 263 -24.31 -19.23 0.00
CA CYS A 263 -25.27 -18.29 -0.60
C CYS A 263 -26.74 -18.70 -0.42
N GLN A 264 -27.01 -19.83 0.25
CA GLN A 264 -28.37 -20.41 0.33
C GLN A 264 -28.98 -20.65 -1.06
N LEU A 265 -28.12 -20.90 -2.04
CA LEU A 265 -28.49 -21.15 -3.42
C LEU A 265 -28.64 -22.66 -3.61
N SER A 266 -29.85 -23.14 -3.93
CA SER A 266 -30.07 -24.58 -4.12
C SER A 266 -29.34 -25.09 -5.37
N GLU A 267 -28.83 -26.33 -5.33
CA GLU A 267 -28.21 -26.98 -6.48
C GLU A 267 -29.15 -27.04 -7.70
N GLU A 268 -30.45 -27.21 -7.47
CA GLU A 268 -31.49 -27.14 -8.50
C GLU A 268 -31.44 -25.82 -9.28
N THR A 269 -31.24 -24.69 -8.60
CA THR A 269 -31.13 -23.37 -9.22
C THR A 269 -29.88 -23.23 -10.09
N ILE A 270 -28.78 -23.86 -9.68
CA ILE A 270 -27.52 -23.89 -10.43
C ILE A 270 -27.65 -24.81 -11.66
N HIS A 271 -28.30 -25.96 -11.50
CA HIS A 271 -28.50 -26.95 -12.55
C HIS A 271 -29.52 -26.52 -13.62
N LEU A 272 -30.64 -25.90 -13.21
CA LEU A 272 -31.67 -25.35 -14.11
C LEU A 272 -31.12 -24.30 -15.10
N LYS A 273 -30.01 -23.65 -14.76
CA LYS A 273 -29.37 -22.65 -15.62
C LYS A 273 -28.19 -23.21 -16.41
N SER A 274 -27.44 -24.16 -15.87
CA SER A 274 -26.28 -24.77 -16.55
C SER A 274 -26.65 -25.86 -17.56
N ASN A 275 -27.85 -26.44 -17.48
CA ASN A 275 -28.33 -27.46 -18.40
C ASN A 275 -29.84 -27.25 -18.71
N PRO A 276 -30.20 -26.56 -19.81
CA PRO A 276 -31.60 -26.23 -20.12
C PRO A 276 -32.44 -27.41 -20.65
N ASP A 277 -31.89 -28.63 -20.72
CA ASP A 277 -32.56 -29.83 -21.25
C ASP A 277 -33.25 -30.70 -20.17
N TYR A 278 -33.52 -30.14 -18.98
CA TYR A 278 -34.40 -30.73 -17.96
C TYR A 278 -35.59 -29.81 -17.63
#